data_AF-A0A951JM88-F1
#
_entry.id   AF-A0A951JM88-F1
#
_cell.length_a   1.000
_cell.length_b   1.000
_cell.length_c   1.000
_cell.angle_alpha   90.00
_cell.angle_beta   90.00
_cell.angle_gamma   90.00
#
_symmetry.space_group_name_H-M   'P 1'
#
loop_
_entity.id
_entity.type
_entity.pdbx_description
1 polymer ?
#
loop_
_entity_poly.entity_id
_entity_poly.type
_entity_poly.pdbx_seq_one_letter_code
_entity_poly.pdbx_strand_id
1 'polypeptide(L)'
;MTIARTLCAAAAAALSLLPNGPAAAQSLLSATGLGTPLEAVDARARGLGGVPLGLPEPQMSLVNPAAAVGLPAAGLTVTFQADEISGAAGDRAQDYSTARFPVVQVAFPIGERVVAQLGYAAVLDQNWAVTREDSILITGERLAVLDRFRSSGGVARLRGGVGYRLLPRLDVGAAVDVYTGAARDTAYRIFTVGGLLPSVTATTYEWRGVGLGAGARWRGEAFSLSAALSGGGSLTAAAQDSGVVSKEYSL
;
A
#
# COMPACT_ATOMS: atom_id res chain seq x y z
N MET A 1 4.13 -28.19 30.72
CA MET A 1 3.27 -28.06 29.52
C MET A 1 1.95 -27.33 29.76
N THR A 2 1.47 -27.22 30.99
CA THR A 2 0.15 -26.65 31.33
C THR A 2 0.10 -25.12 31.29
N ILE A 3 1.21 -24.45 31.63
CA ILE A 3 1.29 -22.96 31.71
C ILE A 3 1.30 -22.30 30.31
N ALA A 4 1.91 -22.94 29.31
CA ALA A 4 1.93 -22.42 27.94
C ALA A 4 0.54 -22.46 27.29
N ARG A 5 -0.27 -23.47 27.62
CA ARG A 5 -1.66 -23.60 27.14
C ARG A 5 -2.58 -22.54 27.74
N THR A 6 -2.43 -22.23 29.02
CA THR A 6 -3.23 -21.17 29.68
C THR A 6 -2.86 -19.78 29.20
N LEU A 7 -1.59 -19.50 28.91
CA LEU A 7 -1.16 -18.23 28.30
C LEU A 7 -1.69 -18.04 26.87
N CYS A 8 -1.64 -19.08 26.03
CA CYS A 8 -2.23 -19.02 24.69
C CYS A 8 -3.75 -18.82 24.72
N ALA A 9 -4.45 -19.51 25.64
CA ALA A 9 -5.90 -19.36 25.78
C ALA A 9 -6.30 -17.96 26.29
N ALA A 10 -5.53 -17.41 27.24
CA ALA A 10 -5.76 -16.06 27.75
C ALA A 10 -5.47 -14.98 26.70
N ALA A 11 -4.42 -15.14 25.88
CA ALA A 11 -4.12 -14.23 24.78
C ALA A 11 -5.18 -14.29 23.67
N ALA A 12 -5.68 -15.47 23.33
CA ALA A 12 -6.76 -15.64 22.35
C ALA A 12 -8.09 -15.04 22.85
N ALA A 13 -8.41 -15.21 24.13
CA ALA A 13 -9.59 -14.61 24.75
C ALA A 13 -9.50 -13.07 24.82
N ALA A 14 -8.31 -12.54 25.14
CA ALA A 14 -8.07 -11.08 25.16
C ALA A 14 -8.19 -10.45 23.75
N LEU A 15 -7.79 -11.17 22.69
CA LEU A 15 -7.94 -10.68 21.31
C LEU A 15 -9.41 -10.68 20.85
N SER A 16 -10.23 -11.62 21.34
CA SER A 16 -11.66 -11.71 20.98
C SER A 16 -12.54 -10.61 21.60
N LEU A 17 -12.01 -9.88 22.59
CA LEU A 17 -12.69 -8.77 23.25
C LEU A 17 -12.43 -7.41 22.57
N LEU A 18 -11.64 -7.39 21.49
CA LEU A 18 -11.49 -6.18 20.67
C LEU A 18 -12.80 -5.92 19.90
N PRO A 19 -13.33 -4.68 19.91
CA PRO A 19 -14.60 -4.37 19.27
C PRO A 19 -14.53 -4.60 17.75
N ASN A 20 -15.28 -5.60 17.27
CA ASN A 20 -15.56 -5.84 15.84
C ASN A 20 -16.60 -4.83 15.34
N GLY A 21 -16.31 -3.54 15.41
CA GLY A 21 -17.10 -2.54 14.68
C GLY A 21 -16.99 -2.83 13.18
N PRO A 22 -18.01 -2.51 12.35
CA PRO A 22 -17.85 -2.56 10.90
C PRO A 22 -16.64 -1.68 10.58
N ALA A 23 -15.58 -2.30 10.07
CA ALA A 23 -14.46 -1.59 9.50
C ALA A 23 -15.04 -0.80 8.33
N ALA A 24 -15.40 0.45 8.57
CA ALA A 24 -15.57 1.44 7.53
C ALA A 24 -14.19 1.59 6.90
N ALA A 25 -13.86 0.68 5.98
CA ALA A 25 -12.65 0.70 5.17
C ALA A 25 -12.72 1.81 4.13
N GLN A 26 -13.28 2.96 4.51
CA GLN A 26 -13.14 4.20 3.76
C GLN A 26 -11.81 4.78 4.19
N SER A 27 -10.75 4.37 3.47
CA SER A 27 -9.45 4.98 3.60
C SER A 27 -9.61 6.50 3.49
N LEU A 28 -9.21 7.24 4.53
CA LEU A 28 -9.13 8.70 4.51
C LEU A 28 -8.27 9.19 3.32
N LEU A 29 -7.33 8.37 2.85
CA LEU A 29 -6.51 8.64 1.66
C LEU A 29 -7.34 8.55 0.36
N SER A 30 -8.33 7.67 0.30
CA SER A 30 -9.25 7.60 -0.84
C SER A 30 -10.19 8.80 -0.88
N ALA A 31 -10.60 9.31 0.30
CA ALA A 31 -11.41 10.54 0.39
C ALA A 31 -10.65 11.80 -0.04
N THR A 32 -9.31 11.82 0.09
CA THR A 32 -8.45 12.94 -0.34
C THR A 32 -7.91 12.79 -1.77
N GLY A 33 -8.31 11.74 -2.50
CA GLY A 33 -7.91 11.51 -3.89
C GLY A 33 -6.52 10.90 -4.06
N LEU A 34 -5.88 10.40 -2.99
CA LEU A 34 -4.59 9.69 -3.05
C LEU A 34 -4.69 8.25 -3.57
N GLY A 35 -5.91 7.77 -3.81
CA GLY A 35 -6.18 6.42 -4.27
C GLY A 35 -6.44 5.43 -3.15
N THR A 36 -6.40 4.13 -3.47
CA THR A 36 -6.56 3.05 -2.49
C THR A 36 -5.20 2.57 -2.01
N PRO A 37 -4.97 2.47 -0.68
CA PRO A 37 -3.75 1.90 -0.14
C PRO A 37 -3.65 0.42 -0.50
N LEU A 38 -2.44 0.00 -0.85
CA LEU A 38 -2.13 -1.36 -1.21
C LEU A 38 -1.29 -2.00 -0.13
N GLU A 39 -1.73 -3.17 0.34
CA GLU A 39 -0.94 -4.00 1.23
C GLU A 39 0.06 -4.83 0.43
N ALA A 40 1.32 -4.45 0.52
CA ALA A 40 2.45 -5.17 -0.06
C ALA A 40 2.83 -6.37 0.80
N VAL A 41 1.92 -7.34 0.89
CA VAL A 41 2.10 -8.62 1.58
C VAL A 41 2.39 -9.74 0.57
N ASP A 42 3.25 -10.66 0.94
CA ASP A 42 3.53 -11.84 0.12
C ASP A 42 2.40 -12.89 0.21
N ALA A 43 2.46 -13.90 -0.65
CA ALA A 43 1.47 -14.97 -0.68
C ALA A 43 1.37 -15.74 0.65
N ARG A 44 2.49 -15.86 1.39
CA ARG A 44 2.54 -16.56 2.68
C ARG A 44 1.78 -15.77 3.74
N ALA A 45 2.08 -14.48 3.90
CA ALA A 45 1.41 -13.59 4.84
C ALA A 45 -0.10 -13.48 4.53
N ARG A 46 -0.45 -13.37 3.23
CA ARG A 46 -1.86 -13.42 2.77
C ARG A 46 -2.55 -14.71 3.20
N GLY A 47 -1.93 -15.86 2.96
CA GLY A 47 -2.48 -17.18 3.34
C GLY A 47 -2.63 -17.36 4.86
N LEU A 48 -1.89 -16.60 5.66
CA LEU A 48 -1.98 -16.59 7.12
C LEU A 48 -2.93 -15.52 7.67
N GLY A 49 -3.86 -15.01 6.84
CA GLY A 49 -4.83 -14.00 7.25
C GLY A 49 -4.27 -12.58 7.30
N GLY A 50 -3.23 -12.30 6.50
CA GLY A 50 -2.62 -10.97 6.42
C GLY A 50 -1.64 -10.68 7.56
N VAL A 51 -0.99 -11.70 8.12
CA VAL A 51 -0.01 -11.55 9.21
C VAL A 51 1.42 -11.55 8.64
N PRO A 52 2.08 -10.38 8.49
CA PRO A 52 3.40 -10.30 7.86
C PRO A 52 4.58 -10.47 8.83
N LEU A 53 4.31 -10.62 10.13
CA LEU A 53 5.30 -10.61 11.21
C LEU A 53 5.19 -11.86 12.08
N GLY A 54 6.26 -12.13 12.85
CA GLY A 54 6.21 -13.12 13.92
C GLY A 54 6.35 -14.56 13.45
N LEU A 55 6.67 -14.79 12.18
CA LEU A 55 6.95 -16.14 11.69
C LEU A 55 8.31 -16.64 12.22
N PRO A 56 8.40 -17.95 12.56
CA PRO A 56 9.59 -18.52 13.19
C PRO A 56 10.76 -18.68 12.22
N GLU A 57 10.47 -18.91 10.94
CA GLU A 57 11.47 -19.09 9.90
C GLU A 57 12.03 -17.74 9.39
N PRO A 58 13.29 -17.69 8.94
CA PRO A 58 13.80 -16.60 8.13
C PRO A 58 13.01 -16.41 6.85
N GLN A 59 12.56 -15.18 6.59
CA GLN A 59 11.90 -14.82 5.33
C GLN A 59 12.24 -13.41 4.89
N MET A 60 12.15 -13.20 3.58
CA MET A 60 12.26 -11.88 2.98
C MET A 60 11.01 -11.08 3.34
N SER A 61 11.18 -9.83 3.77
CA SER A 61 10.05 -9.02 4.23
C SER A 61 10.26 -7.55 3.92
N LEU A 62 9.31 -6.95 3.21
CA LEU A 62 9.19 -5.51 3.02
C LEU A 62 8.56 -4.78 4.21
N VAL A 63 8.28 -5.49 5.32
CA VAL A 63 7.77 -4.91 6.56
C VAL A 63 8.87 -4.91 7.62
N ASN A 64 9.48 -6.07 7.88
CA ASN A 64 10.52 -6.24 8.91
C ASN A 64 11.89 -6.62 8.30
N PRO A 65 12.86 -5.70 8.24
CA PRO A 65 14.19 -5.99 7.71
C PRO A 65 14.97 -7.05 8.53
N ALA A 66 14.60 -7.28 9.80
CA ALA A 66 15.22 -8.32 10.63
C ALA A 66 14.74 -9.74 10.28
N ALA A 67 13.61 -9.89 9.58
CA ALA A 67 13.00 -11.20 9.32
C ALA A 67 13.85 -12.09 8.41
N ALA A 68 14.69 -11.50 7.54
CA ALA A 68 15.51 -12.25 6.60
C ALA A 68 16.83 -12.76 7.22
N VAL A 69 17.13 -12.41 8.47
CA VAL A 69 18.39 -12.83 9.11
C VAL A 69 18.37 -14.34 9.28
N GLY A 70 19.40 -15.03 8.78
CA GLY A 70 19.48 -16.48 8.79
C GLY A 70 18.86 -17.17 7.58
N LEU A 71 18.50 -16.43 6.51
CA LEU A 71 18.26 -17.04 5.21
C LEU A 71 19.47 -17.91 4.80
N PRO A 72 19.24 -19.13 4.28
CA PRO A 72 20.34 -20.06 3.99
C PRO A 72 21.12 -19.69 2.71
N ALA A 73 20.50 -18.93 1.81
CA ALA A 73 21.08 -18.52 0.54
C ALA A 73 20.43 -17.22 0.04
N ALA A 74 21.03 -16.63 -0.99
CA ALA A 74 20.40 -15.54 -1.71
C ALA A 74 19.09 -16.02 -2.37
N GLY A 75 18.11 -15.13 -2.45
CA GLY A 75 16.78 -15.47 -2.96
C GLY A 75 16.07 -14.31 -3.63
N LEU A 76 15.10 -14.65 -4.46
CA LEU A 76 14.17 -13.75 -5.14
C LEU A 76 12.75 -14.20 -4.81
N THR A 77 11.89 -13.27 -4.42
CA THR A 77 10.45 -13.51 -4.30
C THR A 77 9.72 -12.54 -5.21
N VAL A 78 8.78 -13.07 -5.99
CA VAL A 78 7.82 -12.30 -6.78
C VAL A 78 6.43 -12.75 -6.36
N THR A 79 5.59 -11.81 -5.94
CA THR A 79 4.20 -12.08 -5.62
C THR A 79 3.35 -11.64 -6.81
N PHE A 80 2.47 -12.52 -7.27
CA PHE A 80 1.40 -12.22 -8.20
C PHE A 80 0.07 -12.26 -7.47
N GLN A 81 -0.82 -11.31 -7.77
CA GLN A 81 -2.12 -11.21 -7.13
C GLN A 81 -3.17 -10.88 -8.18
N ALA A 82 -4.17 -11.75 -8.29
CA ALA A 82 -5.42 -11.47 -8.99
C ALA A 82 -6.47 -11.03 -7.97
N ASP A 83 -7.18 -9.95 -8.28
CA ASP A 83 -8.25 -9.39 -7.46
C ASP A 83 -9.55 -9.38 -8.26
N GLU A 84 -10.63 -9.77 -7.60
CA GLU A 84 -12.00 -9.60 -8.07
C GLU A 84 -12.70 -8.62 -7.12
N ILE A 85 -13.27 -7.56 -7.69
CA ILE A 85 -13.84 -6.46 -6.93
C ILE A 85 -15.26 -6.23 -7.44
N SER A 86 -16.21 -6.35 -6.51
CA SER A 86 -17.62 -6.06 -6.71
C SER A 86 -18.01 -4.86 -5.85
N GLY A 87 -18.71 -3.89 -6.43
CA GLY A 87 -19.22 -2.71 -5.73
C GLY A 87 -20.63 -2.37 -6.19
N ALA A 88 -21.42 -1.76 -5.30
CA ALA A 88 -22.75 -1.26 -5.63
C ALA A 88 -22.96 0.16 -5.08
N ALA A 89 -23.65 0.99 -5.84
CA ALA A 89 -24.03 2.35 -5.47
C ALA A 89 -25.45 2.66 -5.99
N GLY A 90 -26.45 2.61 -5.09
CA GLY A 90 -27.86 2.67 -5.48
C GLY A 90 -28.23 1.46 -6.36
N ASP A 91 -28.89 1.72 -7.48
CA ASP A 91 -29.31 0.69 -8.44
C ASP A 91 -28.20 0.25 -9.40
N ARG A 92 -26.96 0.72 -9.19
CA ARG A 92 -25.81 0.37 -10.04
C ARG A 92 -24.91 -0.61 -9.32
N ALA A 93 -24.64 -1.74 -9.95
CA ALA A 93 -23.60 -2.69 -9.57
C ALA A 93 -22.44 -2.62 -10.57
N GLN A 94 -21.23 -2.86 -10.09
CA GLN A 94 -20.02 -2.91 -10.90
C GLN A 94 -19.11 -4.02 -10.39
N ASP A 95 -18.77 -4.93 -11.30
CA ASP A 95 -17.79 -5.98 -11.07
C ASP A 95 -16.59 -5.77 -11.99
N TYR A 96 -15.39 -5.93 -11.46
CA TYR A 96 -14.16 -5.91 -12.25
C TYR A 96 -13.09 -6.79 -11.64
N SER A 97 -12.21 -7.30 -12.50
CA SER A 97 -11.03 -8.06 -12.11
C SER A 97 -9.76 -7.31 -12.47
N THR A 98 -8.72 -7.43 -11.65
CA THR A 98 -7.39 -6.88 -11.94
C THR A 98 -6.30 -7.86 -11.54
N ALA A 99 -5.12 -7.72 -12.13
CA ALA A 99 -3.95 -8.53 -11.83
C ALA A 99 -2.75 -7.62 -11.61
N ARG A 100 -1.97 -7.89 -10.56
CA ARG A 100 -0.84 -7.06 -10.15
C ARG A 100 0.30 -7.86 -9.54
N PHE A 101 1.47 -7.21 -9.48
CA PHE A 101 2.68 -7.72 -8.86
C PHE A 101 3.02 -6.87 -7.64
N PRO A 102 2.36 -7.11 -6.48
CA PRO A 102 2.46 -6.20 -5.34
C PRO A 102 3.83 -6.20 -4.67
N VAL A 103 4.64 -7.25 -4.85
CA VAL A 103 5.94 -7.42 -4.21
C VAL A 103 6.92 -8.07 -5.16
N VAL A 104 8.09 -7.44 -5.32
CA VAL A 104 9.31 -8.06 -5.86
C VAL A 104 10.43 -7.78 -4.87
N GLN A 105 11.15 -8.81 -4.41
CA GLN A 105 12.20 -8.63 -3.41
C GLN A 105 13.34 -9.60 -3.63
N VAL A 106 14.57 -9.14 -3.38
CA VAL A 106 15.80 -9.91 -3.37
C VAL A 106 16.50 -9.78 -2.02
N ALA A 107 17.14 -10.85 -1.57
CA ALA A 107 17.89 -10.86 -0.32
C ALA A 107 19.19 -11.62 -0.50
N PHE A 108 20.24 -11.13 0.13
CA PHE A 108 21.60 -11.64 0.07
C PHE A 108 22.15 -11.80 1.48
N PRO A 109 22.25 -13.03 2.00
CA PRO A 109 23.01 -13.29 3.22
C PRO A 109 24.47 -12.90 3.02
N ILE A 110 25.04 -12.17 3.97
CA ILE A 110 26.44 -11.74 3.99
C ILE A 110 27.08 -12.33 5.25
N GLY A 111 27.77 -13.46 5.08
CA GLY A 111 28.25 -14.27 6.21
C GLY A 111 27.11 -14.83 7.05
N GLU A 112 27.38 -15.11 8.33
CA GLU A 112 26.42 -15.80 9.21
C GLU A 112 25.42 -14.88 9.92
N ARG A 113 25.68 -13.56 9.92
CA ARG A 113 24.97 -12.60 10.78
C ARG A 113 24.28 -11.47 10.04
N VAL A 114 24.64 -11.19 8.80
CA VAL A 114 24.14 -10.03 8.05
C VAL A 114 23.29 -10.51 6.89
N VAL A 115 22.24 -9.77 6.56
CA VAL A 115 21.49 -9.93 5.31
C VAL A 115 21.22 -8.55 4.73
N ALA A 116 21.49 -8.37 3.44
CA ALA A 116 21.04 -7.21 2.68
C ALA A 116 19.77 -7.58 1.91
N GLN A 117 18.84 -6.64 1.80
CA GLN A 117 17.58 -6.81 1.10
C GLN A 117 17.31 -5.60 0.21
N LEU A 118 16.73 -5.84 -0.95
CA LEU A 118 16.18 -4.82 -1.82
C LEU A 118 14.81 -5.29 -2.28
N GLY A 119 13.82 -4.41 -2.33
CA GLY A 119 12.57 -4.76 -2.97
C GLY A 119 11.71 -3.59 -3.36
N TYR A 120 10.65 -3.94 -4.07
CA TYR A 120 9.69 -3.07 -4.70
C TYR A 120 8.30 -3.47 -4.23
N ALA A 121 7.49 -2.47 -3.91
CA ALA A 121 6.09 -2.62 -3.55
C ALA A 121 5.23 -1.53 -4.17
N ALA A 122 4.06 -1.88 -4.69
CA ALA A 122 3.03 -0.89 -4.97
C ALA A 122 2.36 -0.48 -3.65
N VAL A 123 2.17 0.83 -3.42
CA VAL A 123 1.68 1.38 -2.13
C VAL A 123 0.35 2.11 -2.29
N LEU A 124 0.18 2.87 -3.37
CA LEU A 124 -1.07 3.56 -3.68
C LEU A 124 -1.49 3.27 -5.11
N ASP A 125 -2.76 2.93 -5.31
CA ASP A 125 -3.38 2.80 -6.62
C ASP A 125 -4.36 3.96 -6.84
N GLN A 126 -4.09 4.79 -7.85
CA GLN A 126 -4.90 5.97 -8.18
C GLN A 126 -5.79 5.75 -9.41
N ASN A 127 -6.05 4.50 -9.79
CA ASN A 127 -6.96 4.20 -10.90
C ASN A 127 -8.42 4.28 -10.45
N TRP A 128 -9.06 5.42 -10.72
CA TRP A 128 -10.50 5.61 -10.47
C TRP A 128 -11.14 6.51 -11.52
N ALA A 129 -12.46 6.37 -11.69
CA ALA A 129 -13.24 7.24 -12.54
C ALA A 129 -14.61 7.53 -11.90
N VAL A 130 -15.02 8.79 -11.92
CA VAL A 130 -16.32 9.26 -11.45
C VAL A 130 -16.99 10.00 -12.59
N THR A 131 -18.26 9.68 -12.84
CA THR A 131 -19.10 10.41 -13.80
C THR A 131 -20.23 11.08 -13.04
N ARG A 132 -20.43 12.37 -13.29
CA ARG A 132 -21.45 13.21 -12.67
C ARG A 132 -22.28 13.86 -13.77
N GLU A 133 -23.59 13.70 -13.66
CA GLU A 133 -24.55 14.45 -14.46
C GLU A 133 -24.89 15.75 -13.72
N ASP A 134 -24.86 16.87 -14.42
CA ASP A 134 -25.19 18.18 -13.87
C ASP A 134 -25.81 19.08 -14.95
N SER A 135 -26.16 20.30 -14.58
CA SER A 135 -26.58 21.33 -15.52
C SER A 135 -25.94 22.67 -15.17
N ILE A 136 -25.50 23.41 -16.18
CA ILE A 136 -24.90 24.74 -15.98
C ILE A 136 -25.67 25.80 -16.76
N LEU A 137 -25.70 27.02 -16.22
CA LEU A 137 -26.33 28.16 -16.87
C LEU A 137 -25.31 28.84 -17.79
N ILE A 138 -25.54 28.82 -19.10
CA ILE A 138 -24.75 29.56 -20.09
C ILE A 138 -25.69 30.51 -20.82
N THR A 139 -25.38 31.81 -20.81
CA THR A 139 -26.17 32.84 -21.50
C THR A 139 -27.68 32.81 -21.19
N GLY A 140 -28.06 32.42 -19.98
CA GLY A 140 -29.46 32.34 -19.52
C GLY A 140 -30.18 31.02 -19.85
N GLU A 141 -29.54 30.10 -20.57
CA GLU A 141 -30.06 28.77 -20.87
C GLU A 141 -29.38 27.72 -19.98
N ARG A 142 -30.16 26.77 -19.45
CA ARG A 142 -29.64 25.67 -18.64
C ARG A 142 -29.27 24.51 -19.55
N LEU A 143 -27.97 24.25 -19.67
CA LEU A 143 -27.43 23.17 -20.50
C LEU A 143 -27.02 21.98 -19.64
N ALA A 144 -27.45 20.79 -20.02
CA ALA A 144 -27.07 19.55 -19.36
C ALA A 144 -25.62 19.17 -19.70
N VAL A 145 -24.83 18.92 -18.67
CA VAL A 145 -23.42 18.53 -18.77
C VAL A 145 -23.18 17.18 -18.12
N LEU A 146 -22.27 16.43 -18.72
CA LEU A 146 -21.73 15.20 -18.16
C LEU A 146 -20.26 15.45 -17.84
N ASP A 147 -19.95 15.56 -16.56
CA ASP A 147 -18.59 15.70 -16.06
C ASP A 147 -18.02 14.32 -15.76
N ARG A 148 -16.87 14.00 -16.34
CA ARG A 148 -16.13 12.76 -16.06
C ARG A 148 -14.75 13.11 -15.50
N PHE A 149 -14.52 12.71 -14.27
CA PHE A 149 -13.23 12.80 -13.59
C PHE A 149 -12.58 11.43 -13.63
N ARG A 150 -11.31 11.38 -14.02
CA ARG A 150 -10.51 10.17 -14.02
C ARG A 150 -9.16 10.46 -13.39
N SER A 151 -8.69 9.57 -12.56
CA SER A 151 -7.28 9.50 -12.20
C SER A 151 -6.71 8.16 -12.66
N SER A 152 -5.45 8.18 -13.06
CA SER A 152 -4.72 6.96 -13.42
C SER A 152 -3.27 7.06 -13.02
N GLY A 153 -2.74 6.01 -12.40
CA GLY A 153 -1.38 5.97 -11.90
C GLY A 153 -1.30 5.38 -10.51
N GLY A 154 -0.24 5.70 -9.78
CA GLY A 154 -0.01 5.18 -8.45
C GLY A 154 1.34 5.56 -7.88
N VAL A 155 1.58 5.08 -6.66
CA VAL A 155 2.85 5.26 -5.94
C VAL A 155 3.42 3.90 -5.63
N ALA A 156 4.70 3.74 -5.94
CA ALA A 156 5.49 2.60 -5.57
C ALA A 156 6.56 2.98 -4.55
N ARG A 157 7.05 1.96 -3.84
CA ARG A 157 8.10 2.02 -2.84
C ARG A 157 9.23 1.10 -3.25
N LEU A 158 10.43 1.66 -3.35
CA LEU A 158 11.68 0.93 -3.39
C LEU A 158 12.27 0.92 -1.99
N ARG A 159 12.52 -0.26 -1.43
CA ARG A 159 13.04 -0.44 -0.08
C ARG A 159 14.39 -1.12 -0.10
N GLY A 160 15.41 -0.46 0.43
CA GLY A 160 16.70 -1.08 0.75
C GLY A 160 16.81 -1.33 2.24
N GLY A 161 17.20 -2.53 2.65
CA GLY A 161 17.26 -2.91 4.06
C GLY A 161 18.46 -3.78 4.43
N VAL A 162 18.87 -3.71 5.69
CA VAL A 162 19.89 -4.56 6.28
C VAL A 162 19.36 -5.16 7.57
N GLY A 163 19.52 -6.47 7.71
CA GLY A 163 19.28 -7.20 8.95
C GLY A 163 20.61 -7.68 9.55
N TYR A 164 20.68 -7.70 10.88
CA TYR A 164 21.84 -8.13 11.64
C TYR A 164 21.44 -8.99 12.84
N ARG A 165 22.14 -10.12 13.05
CA ARG A 165 22.03 -10.93 14.25
C ARG A 165 22.80 -10.29 15.40
N LEU A 166 22.08 -9.59 16.26
CA LEU A 166 22.66 -8.89 17.42
C LEU A 166 23.03 -9.87 18.54
N LEU A 167 22.14 -10.82 18.86
CA LEU A 167 22.35 -11.89 19.83
C LEU A 167 21.97 -13.23 19.20
N PRO A 168 22.37 -14.39 19.78
CA PRO A 168 22.02 -15.71 19.23
C PRO A 168 20.52 -15.93 18.97
N ARG A 169 19.64 -15.20 19.67
CA ARG A 169 18.17 -15.25 19.55
C ARG A 169 17.53 -13.93 19.16
N LEU A 170 18.31 -12.86 18.95
CA LEU A 170 17.79 -11.53 18.63
C LEU A 170 18.39 -11.01 17.33
N ASP A 171 17.52 -10.81 16.35
CA ASP A 171 17.84 -10.21 15.07
C ASP A 171 17.24 -8.79 15.04
N VAL A 172 17.97 -7.82 14.49
CA VAL A 172 17.53 -6.44 14.32
C VAL A 172 17.71 -6.02 12.86
N GLY A 173 17.05 -4.97 12.42
CA GLY A 173 17.23 -4.47 11.07
C GLY A 173 16.79 -3.03 10.90
N ALA A 174 17.30 -2.41 9.87
CA ALA A 174 16.98 -1.06 9.45
C ALA A 174 16.76 -1.04 7.93
N ALA A 175 16.01 -0.05 7.45
CA ALA A 175 15.74 0.13 6.04
C ALA A 175 15.49 1.59 5.69
N VAL A 176 15.68 1.89 4.41
CA VAL A 176 15.35 3.16 3.77
C VAL A 176 14.38 2.87 2.63
N ASP A 177 13.35 3.69 2.54
CA ASP A 177 12.32 3.64 1.52
C ASP A 177 12.44 4.85 0.60
N VAL A 178 12.31 4.65 -0.70
CA VAL A 178 12.14 5.70 -1.71
C VAL A 178 10.76 5.50 -2.34
N TYR A 179 9.90 6.50 -2.16
CA TYR A 179 8.57 6.53 -2.75
C TYR A 179 8.62 7.31 -4.05
N THR A 180 8.10 6.71 -5.12
CA THR A 180 8.03 7.35 -6.43
C THR A 180 6.81 6.88 -7.19
N GLY A 181 6.29 7.74 -8.05
CA GLY A 181 5.15 7.40 -8.88
C GLY A 181 4.68 8.60 -9.67
N ALA A 182 3.64 8.38 -10.47
CA ALA A 182 2.96 9.46 -11.16
C ALA A 182 1.46 9.16 -11.16
N ALA A 183 0.67 10.22 -11.15
CA ALA A 183 -0.76 10.15 -11.35
C ALA A 183 -1.17 11.20 -12.38
N ARG A 184 -2.06 10.82 -13.28
CA ARG A 184 -2.64 11.71 -14.27
C ARG A 184 -4.12 11.88 -13.97
N ASP A 185 -4.47 13.08 -13.55
CA ASP A 185 -5.86 13.48 -13.35
C ASP A 185 -6.37 14.09 -14.65
N THR A 186 -7.54 13.64 -15.11
CA THR A 186 -8.20 14.17 -16.30
C THR A 186 -9.66 14.47 -15.99
N ALA A 187 -10.07 15.70 -16.26
CA ALA A 187 -11.44 16.16 -16.18
C ALA A 187 -11.99 16.41 -17.60
N TYR A 188 -13.06 15.71 -17.94
CA TYR A 188 -13.83 15.91 -19.15
C TYR A 188 -15.13 16.60 -18.79
N ARG A 189 -15.50 17.63 -19.55
CA ARG A 189 -16.85 18.17 -19.57
C ARG A 189 -17.46 17.96 -20.94
N ILE A 190 -18.51 17.16 -21.00
CA ILE A 190 -19.24 16.85 -22.22
C ILE A 190 -20.58 17.58 -22.17
N PHE A 191 -20.84 18.43 -23.16
CA PHE A 191 -22.13 19.08 -23.34
C PHE A 191 -23.05 18.13 -24.08
N THR A 192 -24.13 17.70 -23.44
CA THR A 192 -25.05 16.71 -24.02
C THR A 192 -26.07 17.36 -24.97
N VAL A 193 -26.20 18.69 -24.91
CA VAL A 193 -27.14 19.50 -25.69
C VAL A 193 -26.44 20.79 -26.14
N GLY A 194 -26.78 21.30 -27.33
CA GLY A 194 -26.37 22.64 -27.77
C GLY A 194 -25.13 22.72 -28.68
N GLY A 195 -24.59 21.60 -29.17
CA GLY A 195 -23.50 21.59 -30.17
C GLY A 195 -22.15 22.15 -29.68
N LEU A 196 -21.99 22.36 -28.38
CA LEU A 196 -20.75 22.84 -27.78
C LEU A 196 -19.68 21.75 -27.78
N LEU A 197 -18.43 22.15 -28.06
CA LEU A 197 -17.28 21.23 -28.01
C LEU A 197 -17.01 20.79 -26.56
N PRO A 198 -16.62 19.52 -26.34
CA PRO A 198 -16.22 19.06 -25.03
C PRO A 198 -14.95 19.79 -24.57
N SER A 199 -14.85 20.03 -23.27
CA SER A 199 -13.63 20.55 -22.63
C SER A 199 -12.88 19.40 -21.97
N VAL A 200 -11.55 19.42 -22.09
CA VAL A 200 -10.66 18.45 -21.44
C VAL A 200 -9.56 19.21 -20.74
N THR A 201 -9.35 18.89 -19.47
CA THR A 201 -8.21 19.36 -18.68
C THR A 201 -7.49 18.15 -18.11
N ALA A 202 -6.18 18.10 -18.27
CA ALA A 202 -5.35 17.05 -17.70
C ALA A 202 -4.20 17.66 -16.90
N THR A 203 -3.89 17.04 -15.77
CA THR A 203 -2.76 17.42 -14.92
C THR A 203 -2.01 16.17 -14.51
N THR A 204 -0.70 16.17 -14.75
CA THR A 204 0.20 15.11 -14.30
C THR A 204 0.86 15.53 -12.98
N TYR A 205 0.76 14.66 -11.98
CA TYR A 205 1.42 14.77 -10.68
C TYR A 205 2.54 13.75 -10.59
N GLU A 206 3.75 14.20 -10.23
CA GLU A 206 4.86 13.31 -9.87
C GLU A 206 4.98 13.20 -8.35
N TRP A 207 4.99 11.97 -7.86
CA TRP A 207 5.13 11.64 -6.45
C TRP A 207 6.59 11.38 -6.10
N ARG A 208 7.07 11.99 -5.02
CA ARG A 208 8.40 11.74 -4.44
C ARG A 208 8.34 11.77 -2.92
N GLY A 209 9.02 10.83 -2.28
CA GLY A 209 9.17 10.78 -0.83
C GLY A 209 10.27 9.83 -0.39
N VAL A 210 10.69 9.95 0.86
CA VAL A 210 11.70 9.08 1.48
C VAL A 210 11.16 8.63 2.82
N GLY A 211 11.29 7.36 3.16
CA GLY A 211 10.89 6.83 4.47
C GLY A 211 12.02 6.04 5.12
N LEU A 212 11.81 5.71 6.40
CA LEU A 212 12.68 4.85 7.17
C LEU A 212 11.89 3.70 7.75
N GLY A 213 12.59 2.59 8.01
CA GLY A 213 12.01 1.49 8.75
C GLY A 213 13.02 0.81 9.64
N ALA A 214 12.53 0.24 10.73
CA ALA A 214 13.30 -0.54 11.67
C ALA A 214 12.51 -1.80 12.04
N GLY A 215 13.20 -2.83 12.48
CA GLY A 215 12.54 -4.04 12.95
C GLY A 215 13.41 -4.89 13.84
N ALA A 216 12.75 -5.74 14.61
CA ALA A 216 13.38 -6.70 15.48
C ALA A 216 12.63 -8.03 15.39
N ARG A 217 13.36 -9.12 15.58
CA ARG A 217 12.81 -10.47 15.70
C ARG A 217 13.54 -11.23 16.79
N TRP A 218 12.78 -11.74 17.75
CA TRP A 218 13.25 -12.67 18.76
C TRP A 218 12.80 -14.09 18.42
N ARG A 219 13.72 -15.06 18.55
CA ARG A 219 13.51 -16.47 18.23
C ARG A 219 13.60 -17.35 19.48
N GLY A 220 12.45 -17.78 19.98
CA GLY A 220 12.33 -18.82 20.99
C GLY A 220 12.34 -20.22 20.37
N GLU A 221 12.29 -21.25 21.22
CA GLU A 221 12.14 -22.65 20.79
C GLU A 221 10.73 -22.99 20.34
N ALA A 222 9.72 -22.43 20.99
CA ALA A 222 8.30 -22.73 20.73
C ALA A 222 7.55 -21.60 20.01
N PHE A 223 8.08 -20.38 20.04
CA PHE A 223 7.44 -19.22 19.42
C PHE A 223 8.48 -18.16 19.03
N SER A 224 8.06 -17.26 18.14
CA SER A 224 8.81 -16.09 17.72
C SER A 224 8.01 -14.83 18.02
N LEU A 225 8.73 -13.75 18.34
CA LEU A 225 8.15 -12.42 18.50
C LEU A 225 8.82 -11.49 17.50
N SER A 226 8.05 -10.60 16.89
CA SER A 226 8.59 -9.62 15.96
C SER A 226 7.88 -8.29 16.12
N ALA A 227 8.62 -7.21 15.94
CA ALA A 227 8.11 -5.86 15.88
C ALA A 227 8.77 -5.15 14.70
N ALA A 228 8.00 -4.31 14.01
CA ALA A 228 8.51 -3.48 12.93
C ALA A 228 7.85 -2.11 13.00
N LEU A 229 8.64 -1.10 12.64
CA LEU A 229 8.26 0.30 12.63
C LEU A 229 8.61 0.80 11.23
N SER A 230 7.71 1.54 10.60
CA SER A 230 7.99 2.28 9.37
C SER A 230 7.38 3.65 9.50
N GLY A 231 8.08 4.66 9.04
CA GLY A 231 7.59 6.03 9.02
C GLY A 231 8.65 7.00 8.54
N GLY A 232 8.23 8.25 8.36
CA GLY A 232 9.12 9.35 8.04
C GLY A 232 8.99 9.83 6.60
N GLY A 233 9.40 11.09 6.44
CA GLY A 233 9.34 11.88 5.21
C GLY A 233 7.98 12.50 4.91
N SER A 234 7.97 13.37 3.92
CA SER A 234 6.76 13.81 3.26
C SER A 234 6.68 13.20 1.86
N LEU A 235 5.48 12.78 1.47
CA LEU A 235 5.16 12.45 0.10
C LEU A 235 4.67 13.72 -0.58
N THR A 236 5.44 14.21 -1.53
CA THR A 236 5.14 15.44 -2.27
C THR A 236 4.69 15.10 -3.68
N ALA A 237 3.65 15.79 -4.15
CA ALA A 237 3.16 15.74 -5.52
C ALA A 237 3.36 17.10 -6.19
N ALA A 238 4.22 17.14 -7.21
CA ALA A 238 4.42 18.32 -8.03
C ALA A 238 3.63 18.20 -9.34
N ALA A 239 2.83 19.23 -9.66
CA ALA A 239 2.14 19.31 -10.95
C ALA A 239 3.13 19.71 -12.06
N GLN A 240 3.11 19.00 -13.19
CA GLN A 240 3.98 19.32 -14.33
C GLN A 240 3.36 20.30 -15.33
N ASP A 241 2.04 20.26 -15.48
CA ASP A 241 1.36 20.85 -16.64
C ASP A 241 0.55 22.12 -16.32
N SER A 242 0.55 22.58 -15.06
CA SER A 242 -0.27 23.71 -14.60
C SER A 242 0.39 24.46 -13.45
N GLY A 243 0.35 25.81 -13.47
CA GLY A 243 0.89 26.69 -12.41
C GLY A 243 0.12 26.66 -11.06
N VAL A 244 -0.48 25.53 -10.69
CA VAL A 244 -1.32 25.37 -9.49
C VAL A 244 -0.71 24.33 -8.53
N VAL A 245 -0.57 24.76 -7.28
CA VAL A 245 -0.50 24.07 -5.97
C VAL A 245 0.05 22.63 -5.93
N SER A 246 1.25 22.49 -5.38
CA SER A 246 1.83 21.22 -4.91
C SER A 246 0.97 20.59 -3.81
N LYS A 247 0.84 19.27 -3.80
CA LYS A 247 0.19 18.52 -2.70
C LYS A 247 1.29 17.95 -1.79
N GLU A 248 1.16 18.09 -0.47
CA GLU A 248 2.11 17.55 0.51
C GLU A 248 1.37 16.69 1.55
N TYR A 249 1.96 15.54 1.90
CA TYR A 249 1.40 14.58 2.86
C TYR A 249 2.50 14.00 3.74
N SER A 250 2.17 13.67 4.99
CA SER A 250 3.06 12.95 5.91
C SER A 250 2.89 11.44 5.78
N LEU A 251 4.00 10.70 5.74
CA LEU A 251 4.05 9.22 5.69
C LEU A 251 4.26 8.59 7.08
#